data_AF-A0A7X8WUI2-F1
#
_entry.id   AF-A0A7X8WUI2-F1
#
_cell.length_a   1.000
_cell.length_b   1.000
_cell.length_c   1.000
_cell.angle_alpha   90.00
_cell.angle_beta   90.00
_cell.angle_gamma   90.00
#
_symmetry.space_group_name_H-M   'P 1'
#
loop_
_entity.id
_entity.type
_entity.pdbx_description
1 polymer ?
#
loop_
_entity_poly.entity_id
_entity_poly.type
_entity_poly.pdbx_seq_one_letter_code
_entity_poly.pdbx_strand_id
1 'polypeptide(L)'
;LTAIRGVGKKGAARMILELKDKLKKSGVPITREDLSATPTLSPGSGIIEEAGVALAVLGYSRAEADEAIRRANPESGDTVETLLKRALKHLAIV
;
A
#
# COMPACT_ATOMS: atom_id res chain seq x y z
N LEU A 1 20.34 -2.66 13.80
CA LEU A 1 21.16 -2.33 12.61
C LEU A 1 22.61 -2.78 12.77
N THR A 2 23.30 -2.47 13.88
CA THR A 2 24.67 -2.92 14.13
C THR A 2 24.87 -4.42 14.35
N ALA A 3 23.79 -5.19 14.57
CA ALA A 3 23.85 -6.65 14.66
C ALA A 3 24.01 -7.34 13.30
N ILE A 4 23.86 -6.60 12.19
CA ILE A 4 24.04 -7.13 10.83
C ILE A 4 25.55 -7.16 10.53
N ARG A 5 26.07 -8.32 10.12
CA ARG A 5 27.47 -8.48 9.73
C ARG A 5 27.80 -7.51 8.60
N GLY A 6 28.72 -6.57 8.84
CA GLY A 6 29.11 -5.53 7.88
C GLY A 6 28.51 -4.14 8.13
N VAL A 7 27.63 -3.96 9.12
CA VAL A 7 27.07 -2.65 9.50
C VAL A 7 27.65 -2.18 10.84
N GLY A 8 28.64 -1.29 10.79
CA GLY A 8 29.22 -0.66 11.98
C GLY A 8 28.36 0.47 12.56
N LYS A 9 28.74 0.99 13.74
CA LYS A 9 28.00 2.08 14.44
C LYS A 9 27.73 3.30 13.55
N LYS A 10 28.72 3.72 12.76
CA LYS A 10 28.60 4.86 11.83
C LYS A 10 27.67 4.57 10.65
N GLY A 11 27.75 3.36 10.09
CA GLY A 11 26.86 2.92 9.01
C GLY A 11 25.40 2.85 9.46
N ALA A 12 25.17 2.28 10.64
CA ALA A 12 23.84 2.23 11.24
C ALA A 12 23.27 3.63 11.52
N ALA A 13 24.07 4.55 12.09
CA ALA A 13 23.63 5.91 12.37
C ALA A 13 23.27 6.68 11.09
N ARG A 14 24.06 6.53 10.02
CA ARG A 14 23.79 7.12 8.72
C ARG A 14 22.49 6.58 8.11
N MET A 15 22.30 5.27 8.13
CA MET A 15 21.07 4.63 7.64
C MET A 15 19.82 5.13 8.38
N ILE A 16 19.88 5.26 9.71
CA ILE A 16 18.76 5.79 10.51
C ILE A 16 18.41 7.22 10.06
N LEU A 17 19.41 8.07 9.86
CA LEU A 17 19.19 9.45 9.47
C LEU A 17 18.57 9.56 8.07
N GLU A 18 19.10 8.82 7.10
CA GLU A 18 18.59 8.80 5.72
C GLU A 18 17.17 8.24 5.64
N LEU A 19 16.88 7.15 6.37
CA LEU A 19 15.54 6.57 6.42
C LEU A 19 14.54 7.50 7.10
N LYS A 20 14.94 8.18 8.18
CA LYS A 20 14.09 9.17 8.86
C LYS A 20 13.77 10.36 7.95
N ASP A 21 14.73 10.82 7.16
CA ASP A 21 14.52 11.92 6.21
C ASP A 21 13.57 11.53 5.07
N LYS A 22 13.78 10.33 4.48
CA LYS A 22 12.88 9.78 3.46
C LYS A 22 11.45 9.59 3.98
N LEU A 23 11.31 9.10 5.20
CA LEU A 23 10.00 8.89 5.84
C LEU A 23 9.27 10.21 6.14
N LYS A 24 10.00 11.27 6.50
CA LYS A 24 9.40 12.60 6.65
C LYS A 24 8.95 13.19 5.31
N LYS A 25 9.75 12.97 4.25
CA LYS A 25 9.46 13.48 2.90
C LYS A 25 8.32 12.76 2.21
N SER A 26 8.06 11.50 2.52
CA SER A 26 6.92 10.78 1.95
C SER A 26 5.59 11.32 2.44
N GLY A 27 5.53 12.06 3.55
CA GLY A 27 4.30 12.66 4.07
C GLY A 27 3.24 11.65 4.52
N VAL A 28 3.54 10.35 4.44
CA VAL A 28 2.66 9.25 4.85
C VAL A 28 2.89 9.00 6.34
N PRO A 29 1.91 9.28 7.22
CA PRO A 29 2.00 8.86 8.61
C PRO A 29 1.91 7.34 8.64
N ILE A 30 3.05 6.68 8.83
CA ILE A 30 3.09 5.23 9.05
C ILE A 30 2.50 4.96 10.43
N THR A 31 1.26 4.51 10.50
CA THR A 31 0.64 4.04 11.74
C THR A 31 1.18 2.66 12.10
N ARG A 32 0.98 2.24 13.36
CA ARG A 32 1.33 0.87 13.78
C ARG A 32 0.61 -0.19 12.93
N GLU A 33 -0.53 0.16 12.34
CA GLU A 33 -1.27 -0.66 11.39
C GLU A 33 -0.49 -0.89 10.09
N ASP A 34 0.20 0.11 9.53
CA ASP A 34 1.04 -0.06 8.33
C ASP A 34 2.27 -0.96 8.59
N LEU A 35 2.84 -0.92 9.80
CA LEU A 35 3.98 -1.75 10.21
C LEU A 35 3.56 -3.18 10.58
N SER A 36 2.28 -3.37 10.90
CA SER A 36 1.64 -4.64 11.24
C SER A 36 0.95 -5.27 10.03
N ALA A 37 0.95 -4.62 8.87
CA ALA A 37 0.38 -5.14 7.65
C ALA A 37 1.26 -6.28 7.08
N THR A 38 1.25 -7.43 7.75
CA THR A 38 1.06 -8.66 6.97
C THR A 38 -0.22 -8.45 6.17
N PRO A 39 -0.29 -8.80 4.87
CA PRO A 39 -1.54 -8.82 4.13
C PRO A 39 -2.38 -9.97 4.72
N THR A 40 -2.91 -9.76 5.91
CA THR A 40 -3.90 -10.61 6.51
C THR A 40 -5.18 -10.25 5.78
N LEU A 41 -5.50 -11.03 4.76
CA LEU A 41 -6.86 -11.16 4.25
C LEU A 41 -7.72 -11.57 5.45
N SER A 42 -8.18 -10.59 6.22
CA SER A 42 -9.12 -10.83 7.30
C SER A 42 -10.41 -11.27 6.61
N PRO A 43 -10.98 -12.44 6.97
CA PRO A 43 -12.27 -12.87 6.43
C PRO A 43 -13.34 -11.91 6.96
N GLY A 44 -13.56 -10.82 6.23
CA GLY A 44 -14.32 -9.65 6.69
C GLY A 44 -13.85 -8.32 6.08
N SER A 45 -12.69 -8.28 5.41
CA SER A 45 -12.27 -7.11 4.63
C SER A 45 -13.31 -6.83 3.54
N GLY A 46 -13.90 -5.62 3.55
CA GLY A 46 -14.89 -5.23 2.56
C GLY A 46 -14.33 -5.30 1.14
N ILE A 47 -15.21 -5.48 0.15
CA ILE A 47 -14.87 -5.62 -1.27
C ILE A 47 -13.89 -4.52 -1.78
N ILE A 48 -13.98 -3.32 -1.21
CA ILE A 48 -13.10 -2.17 -1.49
C ILE A 48 -11.66 -2.44 -1.06
N GLU A 49 -11.45 -2.94 0.16
CA GLU A 49 -10.11 -3.23 0.69
C GLU A 49 -9.43 -4.36 -0.10
N GLU A 50 -10.19 -5.40 -0.45
CA GLU A 50 -9.67 -6.51 -1.24
C GLU A 50 -9.28 -6.08 -2.66
N ALA A 51 -10.10 -5.22 -3.29
CA ALA A 51 -9.74 -4.60 -4.56
C ALA A 51 -8.49 -3.71 -4.46
N GLY A 52 -8.33 -2.96 -3.36
CA GLY A 52 -7.15 -2.13 -3.11
C GLY A 52 -5.87 -2.94 -2.98
N VAL A 53 -5.91 -4.04 -2.23
CA VAL A 53 -4.78 -4.98 -2.11
C VAL A 53 -4.45 -5.60 -3.47
N ALA A 54 -5.45 -6.01 -4.26
CA ALA A 54 -5.23 -6.57 -5.59
C ALA A 54 -4.55 -5.56 -6.53
N LEU A 55 -4.94 -4.28 -6.51
CA LEU A 55 -4.29 -3.23 -7.30
C LEU A 55 -2.84 -2.97 -6.84
N ALA A 56 -2.57 -3.02 -5.54
CA ALA A 56 -1.20 -2.91 -5.02
C ALA A 56 -0.31 -4.09 -5.48
N VAL A 57 -0.84 -5.31 -5.53
CA VAL A 57 -0.15 -6.50 -6.06
C VAL A 57 0.17 -6.35 -7.55
N LEU A 58 -0.70 -5.66 -8.31
CA LEU A 58 -0.46 -5.34 -9.72
C LEU A 58 0.56 -4.21 -9.94
N GLY A 59 1.06 -3.60 -8.86
CA GLY A 59 2.11 -2.58 -8.91
C GLY A 59 1.62 -1.13 -8.91
N TYR A 60 0.33 -0.89 -8.69
CA TYR A 60 -0.21 0.47 -8.54
C TYR A 60 0.07 1.01 -7.14
N SER A 61 0.32 2.31 -7.05
CA SER A 61 0.44 2.97 -5.75
C SER A 61 -0.89 2.99 -5.00
N ARG A 62 -0.83 3.10 -3.66
CA ARG A 62 -2.03 3.23 -2.81
C ARG A 62 -2.96 4.35 -3.30
N ALA A 63 -2.39 5.50 -3.66
CA ALA A 63 -3.14 6.66 -4.14
C ALA A 63 -3.87 6.37 -5.47
N GLU A 64 -3.20 5.72 -6.42
CA GLU A 64 -3.82 5.32 -7.70
C GLU A 64 -4.91 4.27 -7.49
N ALA A 65 -4.68 3.30 -6.59
CA ALA A 65 -5.65 2.27 -6.26
C ALA A 65 -6.93 2.87 -5.63
N ASP A 66 -6.79 3.74 -4.64
CA ASP A 66 -7.90 4.41 -3.97
C ASP A 66 -8.69 5.30 -4.95
N GLU A 67 -8.00 6.05 -5.81
CA GLU A 67 -8.63 6.88 -6.82
C GLU A 67 -9.40 6.05 -7.87
N ALA A 68 -8.82 4.95 -8.33
CA ALA A 68 -9.44 4.05 -9.29
C ALA A 68 -10.69 3.37 -8.71
N ILE A 69 -10.65 2.93 -7.45
CA ILE A 69 -11.79 2.30 -6.78
C ILE A 69 -12.91 3.32 -6.54
N ARG A 70 -12.58 4.56 -6.16
CA ARG A 70 -13.59 5.64 -6.04
C ARG A 70 -14.25 5.94 -7.38
N ARG A 71 -13.48 6.01 -8.47
CA ARG A 71 -14.01 6.23 -9.84
C ARG A 71 -14.85 5.05 -10.33
N ALA A 72 -14.53 3.83 -9.89
CA ALA A 72 -15.27 2.63 -10.22
C ALA A 72 -16.69 2.59 -9.62
N ASN A 73 -17.02 3.48 -8.67
CA ASN A 73 -18.32 3.63 -8.03
C ASN A 73 -18.86 2.30 -7.45
N PRO A 74 -18.36 1.85 -6.29
CA PRO A 74 -18.76 0.58 -5.68
C PRO A 74 -20.24 0.61 -5.27
N GLU A 75 -20.96 -0.45 -5.62
CA GLU A 75 -22.38 -0.64 -5.37
C GLU A 75 -22.63 -1.79 -4.39
N SER A 76 -23.79 -1.75 -3.72
CA SER A 76 -24.19 -2.80 -2.79
C SER A 76 -24.52 -4.07 -3.57
N GLY A 77 -23.66 -5.08 -3.48
CA GLY A 77 -23.77 -6.34 -4.23
C GLY A 77 -22.65 -6.60 -5.24
N ASP A 78 -21.68 -5.69 -5.34
CA ASP A 78 -20.49 -5.93 -6.15
C ASP A 78 -19.68 -7.13 -5.65
N THR A 79 -19.03 -7.80 -6.60
CA THR A 79 -17.94 -8.72 -6.28
C THR A 79 -16.60 -7.99 -6.41
N VAL A 80 -15.59 -8.49 -5.72
CA VAL A 80 -14.20 -8.01 -5.83
C VAL A 80 -13.74 -7.99 -7.29
N GLU A 81 -14.09 -9.03 -8.05
CA GLU A 81 -13.75 -9.12 -9.47
C GLU A 81 -14.38 -8.00 -10.30
N THR A 82 -15.67 -7.70 -10.09
CA THR A 82 -16.39 -6.65 -10.81
C THR A 82 -15.84 -5.27 -10.48
N LEU A 83 -15.55 -5.01 -9.21
CA LEU A 83 -14.95 -3.75 -8.77
C LEU A 83 -13.53 -3.59 -9.33
N LEU A 84 -12.71 -4.64 -9.27
CA LEU A 84 -11.34 -4.63 -9.77
C LEU A 84 -11.29 -4.39 -11.28
N LYS A 85 -12.16 -5.02 -12.07
CA LYS A 85 -12.27 -4.78 -13.52
C LYS A 85 -12.62 -3.33 -13.84
N ARG A 86 -13.54 -2.73 -13.09
CA ARG A 86 -13.91 -1.31 -13.28
C ARG A 86 -12.78 -0.38 -12.87
N ALA A 87 -12.13 -0.62 -11.73
CA ALA A 87 -10.98 0.16 -11.29
C ALA A 87 -9.82 0.10 -12.30
N LEU A 88 -9.49 -1.09 -12.82
CA LEU A 88 -8.45 -1.26 -13.84
C LEU A 88 -8.77 -0.53 -15.14
N LYS A 89 -10.04 -0.45 -15.57
CA LYS A 89 -10.42 0.37 -16.72
C LYS A 89 -10.08 1.84 -16.54
N HIS A 90 -10.15 2.38 -15.31
CA HIS A 90 -9.79 3.77 -15.05
C HIS A 90 -8.27 4.01 -15.01
N LEU A 91 -7.47 2.96 -14.77
CA LEU A 91 -6.01 3.02 -14.71
C LEU A 91 -5.33 2.71 -16.05
N ALA A 92 -5.92 1.80 -16.84
CA ALA A 92 -5.36 1.32 -18.10
C ALA A 92 -5.70 2.21 -19.32
N ILE A 93 -6.51 3.26 -19.15
CA ILE A 93 -6.71 4.27 -20.21
C ILE A 93 -5.55 5.27 -20.12
N VAL A 94 -4.43 4.89 -20.73
CA VAL A 94 -3.35 5.76 -21.22
C VAL A 94 -2.91 5.23 -22.57
#